data_AF-A0AAN6LTQ9-F1
#
_entry.id   AF-A0AAN6LTQ9-F1
#
_cell.length_a   1.000
_cell.length_b   1.000
_cell.length_c   1.000
_cell.angle_alpha   90.00
_cell.angle_beta   90.00
_cell.angle_gamma   90.00
#
_symmetry.space_group_name_H-M   'P 1'
#
loop_
_entity.id
_entity.type
_entity.pdbx_description
1 polymer ?
#
loop_
_entity_poly.entity_id
_entity_poly.type
_entity_poly.pdbx_seq_one_letter_code
_entity_poly.pdbx_strand_id
1 'polypeptide(L)'
;MLLLPSLRALGGISCLFQLHMLCLRTSSTNGKLIDARKAMLRSALTSNERVDFTTSVKCLMNLPPKTPKSWAPGVTSRYDDFTAAHINMTLLIHGNGVFLSWHRHFLYLFEKPLIEECNYKGAVPYWNWPWWADNLAKSQLFDGSETSISGNGYWNESAPVQTNGNYTFPRGHGGECIEDGPFANITTGFRSFTLSEFLAQGLPSDALEYAPRCVVCDLNSAISVETPEIVSAMISASTIRDFQNFLDRLDTINTNVLSSYPGGHMAIGQSMND
;
A
#
# COMPACT_ATOMS: atom_id res chain seq x y z
N MET A 1 -30.41 -3.92 27.00
CA MET A 1 -29.30 -4.89 26.90
C MET A 1 -29.59 -5.78 25.70
N LEU A 2 -29.22 -5.30 24.52
CA LEU A 2 -29.48 -5.97 23.23
C LEU A 2 -28.13 -6.43 22.70
N LEU A 3 -27.93 -7.74 22.73
CA LEU A 3 -26.77 -8.45 22.17
C LEU A 3 -26.84 -8.33 20.64
N LEU A 4 -25.91 -7.57 20.04
CA LEU A 4 -25.65 -7.62 18.61
C LEU A 4 -24.80 -8.88 18.33
N PRO A 5 -25.20 -9.73 17.38
CA PRO A 5 -24.46 -10.95 17.05
C PRO A 5 -23.14 -10.62 16.37
N SER A 6 -22.13 -11.40 16.73
CA SER A 6 -20.74 -11.35 16.26
C SER A 6 -20.65 -11.40 14.73
N LEU A 7 -20.24 -10.29 14.09
CA LEU A 7 -19.60 -10.36 12.77
C LEU A 7 -18.12 -10.71 12.98
N ARG A 8 -17.80 -12.00 12.84
CA ARG A 8 -16.43 -12.44 12.55
C ARG A 8 -16.16 -12.15 11.07
N ALA A 9 -15.60 -10.98 10.77
CA ALA A 9 -14.96 -10.74 9.49
C ALA A 9 -13.49 -11.17 9.61
N LEU A 10 -13.08 -12.13 8.78
CA LEU A 10 -11.72 -12.60 8.59
C LEU A 10 -11.06 -11.69 7.53
N GLY A 11 -9.90 -11.10 7.81
CA GLY A 11 -9.14 -10.35 6.80
C GLY A 11 -7.94 -9.63 7.41
N GLY A 12 -6.75 -9.83 6.80
CA GLY A 12 -5.39 -9.32 7.09
C GLY A 12 -5.29 -7.85 7.43
N ILE A 13 -4.35 -7.41 8.32
CA ILE A 13 -3.81 -6.04 8.56
C ILE A 13 -2.42 -6.09 9.25
N SER A 14 -1.40 -5.44 8.64
CA SER A 14 0.02 -5.22 8.99
C SER A 14 0.59 -3.99 8.24
N CYS A 15 0.51 -2.80 8.83
CA CYS A 15 0.88 -1.55 8.16
C CYS A 15 2.38 -1.42 7.77
N LEU A 16 2.67 -1.44 6.47
CA LEU A 16 3.61 -0.53 5.82
C LEU A 16 2.88 0.19 4.67
N PHE A 17 3.18 1.47 4.55
CA PHE A 17 2.51 2.40 3.66
C PHE A 17 2.82 2.11 2.19
N GLN A 18 1.81 1.72 1.38
CA GLN A 18 1.87 1.98 -0.06
C GLN A 18 0.53 2.36 -0.68
N LEU A 19 0.74 3.08 -1.76
CA LEU A 19 -0.10 4.04 -2.42
C LEU A 19 -1.00 3.34 -3.45
N HIS A 20 -2.19 2.93 -3.03
CA HIS A 20 -3.19 2.34 -3.91
C HIS A 20 -3.96 3.44 -4.62
N MET A 21 -3.79 3.58 -5.94
CA MET A 21 -4.56 4.51 -6.76
C MET A 21 -5.30 3.80 -7.88
N LEU A 22 -6.62 3.70 -7.70
CA LEU A 22 -7.58 3.75 -8.80
C LEU A 22 -7.99 5.21 -8.99
N CYS A 23 -7.42 5.90 -9.98
CA CYS A 23 -7.89 7.23 -10.33
C CYS A 23 -9.03 7.10 -11.36
N LEU A 24 -10.27 7.31 -10.92
CA LEU A 24 -11.41 7.47 -11.82
C LEU A 24 -11.24 8.77 -12.60
N ARG A 25 -11.27 8.69 -13.93
CA ARG A 25 -11.35 9.87 -14.82
C ARG A 25 -12.54 10.73 -14.39
N THR A 26 -12.29 11.93 -13.90
CA THR A 26 -13.32 12.97 -13.86
C THR A 26 -13.35 13.67 -15.21
N SER A 27 -14.44 13.56 -15.97
CA SER A 27 -14.72 14.56 -17.02
C SER A 27 -15.23 15.82 -16.32
N SER A 28 -14.54 16.93 -16.52
CA SER A 28 -15.00 18.23 -16.01
C SER A 28 -15.99 18.83 -17.00
N THR A 29 -17.22 19.05 -16.56
CA THR A 29 -18.16 19.97 -17.18
C THR A 29 -18.00 21.34 -16.53
N ASN A 30 -17.47 22.31 -17.29
CA ASN A 30 -17.56 23.75 -17.06
C ASN A 30 -17.12 24.33 -15.70
N GLY A 31 -15.93 23.97 -15.21
CA GLY A 31 -15.22 24.71 -14.15
C GLY A 31 -13.83 25.16 -14.63
N LYS A 32 -13.42 26.39 -14.30
CA LYS A 32 -12.05 26.88 -14.58
C LYS A 32 -11.02 25.86 -14.05
N LEU A 33 -10.19 25.32 -14.95
CA LEU A 33 -9.03 24.50 -14.63
C LEU A 33 -7.99 25.39 -13.94
N ILE A 34 -8.06 25.52 -12.62
CA ILE A 34 -6.98 26.11 -11.84
C ILE A 34 -6.10 24.92 -11.40
N ASP A 35 -5.00 24.71 -12.12
CA ASP A 35 -3.90 23.77 -11.82
C ASP A 35 -4.32 22.31 -11.51
N ALA A 36 -4.98 21.65 -12.47
CA ALA A 36 -5.26 20.23 -12.38
C ALA A 36 -4.01 19.40 -12.72
N ARG A 37 -3.40 18.75 -11.71
CA ARG A 37 -2.32 17.77 -11.93
C ARG A 37 -2.92 16.41 -12.31
N LYS A 38 -2.38 15.80 -13.35
CA LYS A 38 -2.84 14.50 -13.84
C LYS A 38 -2.00 13.39 -13.23
N ALA A 39 -2.60 12.56 -12.37
CA ALA A 39 -1.97 11.31 -11.95
C ALA A 39 -1.69 10.44 -13.19
N MET A 40 -0.44 9.98 -13.32
CA MET A 40 0.01 9.17 -14.44
C MET A 40 0.39 7.77 -13.99
N LEU A 41 0.23 6.82 -14.91
CA LEU A 41 0.71 5.47 -14.72
C LEU A 41 2.22 5.51 -14.53
N ARG A 42 2.75 4.86 -13.49
CA ARG A 42 4.19 4.85 -13.22
C ARG A 42 5.00 4.30 -14.39
N SER A 43 4.52 3.24 -15.06
CA SER A 43 5.17 2.69 -16.26
C SER A 43 5.10 3.61 -17.49
N ALA A 44 4.27 4.66 -17.47
CA ALA A 44 4.19 5.67 -18.52
C ALA A 44 5.05 6.92 -18.24
N LEU A 45 5.62 7.03 -17.02
CA LEU A 45 6.58 8.08 -16.70
C LEU A 45 7.93 7.81 -17.36
N THR A 46 8.59 8.89 -17.78
CA THR A 46 10.00 8.85 -18.18
C THR A 46 10.90 8.44 -17.01
N SER A 47 12.10 7.94 -17.29
CA SER A 47 13.09 7.61 -16.25
C SER A 47 13.34 8.78 -15.29
N ASN A 48 13.44 10.01 -15.80
CA ASN A 48 13.67 11.20 -14.98
C ASN A 48 12.49 11.50 -14.06
N GLU A 49 11.25 11.38 -14.54
CA GLU A 49 10.05 11.57 -13.71
C GLU A 49 9.93 10.49 -12.62
N ARG A 50 10.33 9.25 -12.92
CA ARG A 50 10.38 8.17 -11.93
C ARG A 50 11.39 8.44 -10.83
N VAL A 51 12.59 8.93 -11.20
CA VAL A 51 13.65 9.31 -10.27
C VAL A 51 13.28 10.55 -9.46
N ASP A 52 12.61 11.54 -10.07
CA ASP A 52 12.13 12.74 -9.37
C ASP A 52 11.14 12.37 -8.26
N PHE A 53 10.22 11.44 -8.54
CA PHE A 53 9.30 10.91 -7.53
C PHE A 53 10.04 10.19 -6.38
N THR A 54 10.93 9.25 -6.69
CA THR A 54 11.64 8.48 -5.64
C THR A 54 12.56 9.37 -4.81
N THR A 55 13.21 10.35 -5.42
CA THR A 55 14.03 11.36 -4.74
C THR A 55 13.18 12.22 -3.82
N SER A 56 11.98 12.62 -4.25
CA SER A 56 11.05 13.40 -3.41
C SER A 56 10.54 12.60 -2.21
N VAL A 57 10.27 11.29 -2.38
CA VAL A 57 9.91 10.41 -1.26
C VAL A 57 11.07 10.27 -0.27
N LYS A 58 12.31 10.07 -0.75
CA LYS A 58 13.51 10.07 0.10
C LYS A 58 13.72 11.39 0.83
N CYS A 59 13.37 12.51 0.21
CA CYS A 59 13.40 13.81 0.90
C CYS A 59 12.44 13.81 2.10
N LEU A 60 11.20 13.32 1.97
CA LEU A 60 10.28 13.20 3.11
C LEU A 60 10.81 12.28 4.23
N MET A 61 11.52 11.21 3.86
CA MET A 61 12.18 10.32 4.84
C MET A 61 13.32 11.00 5.60
N ASN A 62 13.87 12.10 5.09
CA ASN A 62 14.96 12.86 5.72
C ASN A 62 14.48 14.14 6.43
N LEU A 63 13.24 14.60 6.18
CA LEU A 63 12.69 15.77 6.86
C LEU A 63 12.24 15.41 8.29
N PRO A 64 12.40 16.33 9.26
CA PRO A 64 11.99 16.09 10.65
C PRO A 64 10.48 15.93 10.77
N PRO A 65 9.96 15.02 11.63
CA PRO A 65 8.53 14.76 11.77
C PRO A 65 7.77 15.99 12.29
N LYS A 66 6.51 16.13 11.91
CA LYS A 66 5.57 17.11 12.49
C LYS A 66 4.82 16.53 13.69
N THR A 67 4.66 15.22 13.74
CA THR A 67 3.95 14.53 14.82
C THR A 67 4.79 14.56 16.10
N PRO A 68 4.22 14.96 17.25
CA PRO A 68 4.92 14.90 18.52
C PRO A 68 5.27 13.46 18.92
N LYS A 69 6.50 13.23 19.39
CA LYS A 69 6.93 11.92 19.92
C LYS A 69 6.09 11.44 21.11
N SER A 70 5.45 12.35 21.84
CA SER A 70 4.51 11.98 22.92
C SER A 70 3.24 11.30 22.41
N TRP A 71 2.93 11.43 21.12
CA TRP A 71 1.79 10.76 20.48
C TRP A 71 2.24 9.51 19.71
N ALA A 72 3.34 9.59 18.95
CA ALA A 72 3.95 8.44 18.28
C ALA A 72 5.46 8.42 18.55
N PRO A 73 5.93 7.65 19.57
CA PRO A 73 7.34 7.61 19.94
C PRO A 73 8.30 7.19 18.80
N GLY A 74 7.82 6.32 17.91
CA GLY A 74 8.55 5.80 16.76
C GLY A 74 8.69 6.75 15.56
N VAL A 75 8.06 7.93 15.60
CA VAL A 75 8.15 8.87 14.48
C VAL A 75 9.55 9.48 14.39
N THR A 76 10.20 9.31 13.24
CA THR A 76 11.56 9.83 12.98
C THR A 76 11.65 10.75 11.77
N SER A 77 10.64 10.73 10.89
CA SER A 77 10.63 11.51 9.66
C SER A 77 9.24 12.04 9.31
N ARG A 78 9.18 12.96 8.33
CA ARG A 78 7.90 13.38 7.73
C ARG A 78 7.17 12.24 7.03
N TYR A 79 7.90 11.26 6.51
CA TYR A 79 7.29 10.04 5.97
C TYR A 79 6.62 9.21 7.08
N ASP A 80 7.25 9.12 8.25
CA ASP A 80 6.70 8.41 9.40
C ASP A 80 5.43 9.06 9.96
N ASP A 81 5.24 10.38 9.81
CA ASP A 81 3.97 11.04 10.20
C ASP A 81 2.76 10.37 9.52
N PHE A 82 2.90 10.08 8.23
CA PHE A 82 1.86 9.44 7.45
C PHE A 82 1.70 7.96 7.83
N THR A 83 2.80 7.26 8.08
CA THR A 83 2.77 5.86 8.54
C THR A 83 2.09 5.75 9.90
N ALA A 84 2.41 6.62 10.86
CA ALA A 84 1.80 6.67 12.18
C ALA A 84 0.30 6.97 12.11
N ALA A 85 -0.10 7.92 11.26
CA ALA A 85 -1.51 8.25 11.04
C ALA A 85 -2.29 7.05 10.48
N HIS A 86 -1.70 6.30 9.54
CA HIS A 86 -2.31 5.08 9.01
C HIS A 86 -2.48 4.00 10.08
N ILE A 87 -1.40 3.68 10.81
CA ILE A 87 -1.39 2.70 11.90
C ILE A 87 -2.48 3.02 12.92
N ASN A 88 -2.53 4.27 13.38
CA ASN A 88 -3.48 4.70 14.40
C ASN A 88 -4.94 4.64 13.93
N MET A 89 -5.19 4.84 12.63
CA MET A 89 -6.55 4.92 12.08
C MET A 89 -7.04 3.60 11.48
N THR A 90 -6.19 2.57 11.36
CA THR A 90 -6.47 1.38 10.54
C THR A 90 -7.84 0.72 10.83
N LEU A 91 -8.24 0.61 12.10
CA LEU A 91 -9.56 0.06 12.51
C LEU A 91 -10.77 0.87 12.03
N LEU A 92 -10.56 2.15 11.69
CA LEU A 92 -11.61 3.11 11.35
C LEU A 92 -11.64 3.44 9.86
N ILE A 93 -10.66 2.97 9.09
CA ILE A 93 -10.50 3.32 7.68
C ILE A 93 -10.64 2.12 6.74
N HIS A 94 -10.59 0.88 7.25
CA HIS A 94 -10.73 -0.35 6.45
C HIS A 94 -12.09 -1.03 6.57
N GLY A 95 -12.49 -1.75 5.51
CA GLY A 95 -13.72 -2.56 5.45
C GLY A 95 -15.01 -1.76 5.68
N ASN A 96 -15.00 -0.45 5.41
CA ASN A 96 -16.10 0.45 5.74
C ASN A 96 -16.33 1.54 4.68
N GLY A 97 -17.39 2.33 4.84
CA GLY A 97 -17.79 3.35 3.85
C GLY A 97 -16.85 4.56 3.72
N VAL A 98 -15.93 4.76 4.67
CA VAL A 98 -14.98 5.88 4.68
C VAL A 98 -13.71 5.53 3.90
N PHE A 99 -13.39 4.24 3.76
CA PHE A 99 -12.18 3.70 3.12
C PHE A 99 -11.72 4.47 1.88
N LEU A 100 -12.55 4.54 0.83
CA LEU A 100 -12.17 5.19 -0.44
C LEU A 100 -11.91 6.69 -0.29
N SER A 101 -12.73 7.37 0.52
CA SER A 101 -12.62 8.81 0.71
C SER A 101 -11.41 9.19 1.57
N TRP A 102 -11.13 8.40 2.61
CA TRP A 102 -10.00 8.61 3.49
C TRP A 102 -8.69 8.37 2.75
N HIS A 103 -8.56 7.26 2.03
CA HIS A 103 -7.36 6.97 1.24
C HIS A 103 -7.14 8.00 0.14
N ARG A 104 -8.20 8.45 -0.56
CA ARG A 104 -8.07 9.57 -1.52
C ARG A 104 -7.53 10.84 -0.87
N HIS A 105 -8.07 11.22 0.29
CA HIS A 105 -7.63 12.42 0.99
C HIS A 105 -6.21 12.28 1.54
N PHE A 106 -5.88 11.09 2.03
CA PHE A 106 -4.57 10.74 2.53
C PHE A 106 -3.48 10.87 1.46
N LEU A 107 -3.75 10.40 0.25
CA LEU A 107 -2.86 10.54 -0.89
C LEU A 107 -2.70 11.99 -1.33
N TYR A 108 -3.78 12.77 -1.31
CA TYR A 108 -3.70 14.21 -1.52
C TYR A 108 -2.79 14.88 -0.48
N LEU A 109 -2.97 14.55 0.80
CA LEU A 109 -2.13 15.08 1.89
C LEU A 109 -0.68 14.59 1.81
N PHE A 110 -0.43 13.41 1.25
CA PHE A 110 0.92 12.88 0.99
C PHE A 110 1.60 13.58 -0.20
N GLU A 111 0.83 13.90 -1.25
CA GLU A 111 1.31 14.67 -2.40
C GLU A 111 1.74 16.10 -2.01
N LYS A 112 1.00 16.74 -1.10
CA LYS A 112 1.27 18.10 -0.65
C LYS A 112 2.73 18.34 -0.22
N PRO A 113 3.29 17.63 0.77
CA PRO A 113 4.67 17.85 1.20
C PRO A 113 5.70 17.38 0.17
N LEU A 114 5.38 16.42 -0.72
CA LEU A 114 6.26 16.13 -1.86
C LEU A 114 6.48 17.41 -2.68
N ILE A 115 5.41 18.16 -2.97
CA ILE A 115 5.45 19.39 -3.75
C ILE A 115 6.01 20.57 -2.94
N GLU A 116 5.43 20.83 -1.77
CA GLU A 116 5.66 22.04 -0.97
C GLU A 116 6.99 22.00 -0.22
N GLU A 117 7.47 20.81 0.17
CA GLU A 117 8.64 20.65 1.04
C GLU A 117 9.80 19.96 0.33
N CYS A 118 9.51 19.10 -0.64
CA CYS A 118 10.51 18.36 -1.43
C CYS A 118 10.60 18.80 -2.90
N ASN A 119 9.90 19.87 -3.28
CA ASN A 119 9.95 20.49 -4.61
C ASN A 119 9.53 19.57 -5.78
N TYR A 120 8.80 18.49 -5.50
CA TYR A 120 8.27 17.58 -6.52
C TYR A 120 7.36 18.34 -7.50
N LYS A 121 7.51 18.08 -8.79
CA LYS A 121 6.73 18.77 -9.84
C LYS A 121 5.65 17.90 -10.48
N GLY A 122 5.68 16.60 -10.23
CA GLY A 122 4.67 15.68 -10.74
C GLY A 122 3.40 15.63 -9.90
N ALA A 123 2.60 14.61 -10.20
CA ALA A 123 1.57 14.08 -9.34
C ALA A 123 2.03 12.70 -8.87
N VAL A 124 1.54 12.27 -7.72
CA VAL A 124 1.80 10.91 -7.24
C VAL A 124 1.37 9.90 -8.34
N PRO A 125 2.24 8.96 -8.75
CA PRO A 125 1.94 8.01 -9.81
C PRO A 125 1.14 6.81 -9.29
N TYR A 126 0.43 6.11 -10.17
CA TYR A 126 -0.31 4.90 -9.83
C TYR A 126 0.28 3.64 -10.48
N TRP A 127 -0.02 2.48 -9.88
CA TRP A 127 0.31 1.15 -10.40
C TRP A 127 -0.92 0.53 -11.09
N ASN A 128 -0.76 0.07 -12.33
CA ASN A 128 -1.75 -0.73 -13.03
C ASN A 128 -1.44 -2.22 -12.81
N TRP A 129 -2.16 -2.87 -11.88
CA TRP A 129 -1.90 -4.25 -11.47
C TRP A 129 -1.94 -5.26 -12.63
N PRO A 130 -2.96 -5.25 -13.52
CA PRO A 130 -3.04 -6.21 -14.62
C PRO A 130 -1.84 -6.29 -15.56
N TRP A 131 -1.04 -5.22 -15.69
CA TRP A 131 0.07 -5.20 -16.65
C TRP A 131 1.24 -6.10 -16.28
N TRP A 132 1.38 -6.45 -15.00
CA TRP A 132 2.52 -7.20 -14.46
C TRP A 132 2.09 -8.31 -13.51
N ALA A 133 0.81 -8.68 -13.54
CA ALA A 133 0.21 -9.69 -12.67
C ALA A 133 0.93 -11.05 -12.76
N ASP A 134 1.33 -11.45 -13.97
CA ASP A 134 2.04 -12.70 -14.24
C ASP A 134 3.53 -12.68 -13.83
N ASN A 135 4.13 -11.49 -13.75
CA ASN A 135 5.53 -11.33 -13.38
C ASN A 135 5.85 -9.95 -12.81
N LEU A 136 5.67 -9.81 -11.49
CA LEU A 136 5.91 -8.55 -10.77
C LEU A 136 7.36 -8.09 -10.87
N ALA A 137 8.33 -9.02 -10.79
CA ALA A 137 9.76 -8.72 -10.82
C ALA A 137 10.24 -8.15 -12.17
N LYS A 138 9.48 -8.35 -13.26
CA LYS A 138 9.76 -7.70 -14.55
C LYS A 138 9.14 -6.31 -14.67
N SER A 139 8.32 -5.90 -13.72
CA SER A 139 7.71 -4.58 -13.73
C SER A 139 8.77 -3.50 -13.56
N GLN A 140 8.65 -2.40 -14.30
CA GLN A 140 9.44 -1.18 -14.06
C GLN A 140 9.24 -0.58 -12.65
N LEU A 141 8.25 -1.07 -11.91
CA LEU A 141 8.09 -0.74 -10.50
C LEU A 141 9.05 -1.52 -9.62
N PHE A 142 9.32 -2.79 -9.94
CA PHE A 142 9.97 -3.75 -9.05
C PHE A 142 11.20 -4.44 -9.67
N ASP A 143 11.76 -3.85 -10.74
CA ASP A 143 12.90 -4.42 -11.48
C ASP A 143 14.27 -4.15 -10.82
N GLY A 144 14.32 -3.54 -9.64
CA GLY A 144 15.56 -3.25 -8.92
C GLY A 144 16.39 -2.09 -9.50
N SER A 145 15.99 -1.51 -10.62
CA SER A 145 16.73 -0.42 -11.25
C SER A 145 16.68 0.88 -10.46
N GLU A 146 17.56 1.83 -10.76
CA GLU A 146 17.52 3.19 -10.19
C GLU A 146 16.20 3.95 -10.46
N THR A 147 15.40 3.50 -11.44
CA THR A 147 14.10 4.10 -11.76
C THR A 147 12.91 3.35 -11.17
N SER A 148 13.14 2.24 -10.49
CA SER A 148 12.13 1.43 -9.80
C SER A 148 11.72 2.05 -8.47
N ILE A 149 10.82 1.41 -7.72
CA ILE A 149 10.65 1.62 -6.28
C ILE A 149 11.42 0.55 -5.48
N SER A 150 12.57 0.14 -6.01
CA SER A 150 13.40 -1.00 -5.59
C SER A 150 12.91 -2.33 -6.14
N GLY A 151 13.70 -3.39 -5.94
CA GLY A 151 13.36 -4.73 -6.39
C GLY A 151 12.75 -5.59 -5.29
N ASN A 152 13.06 -6.88 -5.38
CA ASN A 152 12.65 -7.86 -4.40
C ASN A 152 13.57 -7.82 -3.17
N GLY A 153 13.16 -8.53 -2.10
CA GLY A 153 14.04 -8.81 -0.99
C GLY A 153 15.01 -9.95 -1.28
N TYR A 154 16.07 -10.05 -0.46
CA TYR A 154 16.89 -11.26 -0.45
C TYR A 154 16.03 -12.51 -0.21
N TRP A 155 16.38 -13.61 -0.87
CA TRP A 155 15.67 -14.86 -0.72
C TRP A 155 15.79 -15.41 0.71
N ASN A 156 14.65 -15.74 1.32
CA ASN A 156 14.61 -16.45 2.59
C ASN A 156 13.58 -17.58 2.55
N GLU A 157 14.07 -18.82 2.53
CA GLU A 157 13.25 -20.03 2.55
C GLU A 157 12.39 -20.18 3.82
N SER A 158 12.79 -19.53 4.91
CA SER A 158 12.11 -19.54 6.21
C SER A 158 11.13 -18.39 6.39
N ALA A 159 10.99 -17.48 5.42
CA ALA A 159 10.04 -16.37 5.49
C ALA A 159 8.60 -16.90 5.68
N PRO A 160 7.70 -16.22 6.40
CA PRO A 160 6.33 -16.67 6.54
C PRO A 160 5.58 -16.72 5.20
N VAL A 161 4.76 -17.76 4.99
CA VAL A 161 3.89 -17.85 3.81
C VAL A 161 2.65 -16.97 3.96
N GLN A 162 2.17 -16.42 2.84
CA GLN A 162 0.90 -15.70 2.80
C GLN A 162 -0.29 -16.67 2.75
N THR A 163 -1.38 -16.31 3.42
CA THR A 163 -2.60 -17.13 3.47
C THR A 163 -3.84 -16.29 3.23
N ASN A 164 -4.83 -16.89 2.57
CA ASN A 164 -6.18 -16.36 2.44
C ASN A 164 -7.15 -17.36 3.08
N GLY A 165 -7.43 -17.17 4.37
CA GLY A 165 -8.11 -18.18 5.18
C GLY A 165 -7.30 -19.47 5.23
N ASN A 166 -7.91 -20.59 4.83
CA ASN A 166 -7.27 -21.91 4.79
C ASN A 166 -6.39 -22.13 3.55
N TYR A 167 -6.44 -21.23 2.57
CA TYR A 167 -5.59 -21.33 1.38
C TYR A 167 -4.21 -20.73 1.65
N THR A 168 -3.16 -21.47 1.33
CA THR A 168 -1.77 -21.01 1.42
C THR A 168 -1.24 -20.76 0.02
N PHE A 169 -0.76 -19.54 -0.24
CA PHE A 169 -0.15 -19.21 -1.52
C PHE A 169 1.23 -19.87 -1.66
N PRO A 170 1.67 -20.17 -2.89
CA PRO A 170 3.08 -20.44 -3.15
C PRO A 170 3.97 -19.32 -2.58
N ARG A 171 5.18 -19.66 -2.16
CA ARG A 171 6.17 -18.67 -1.70
C ARG A 171 6.49 -17.69 -2.84
N GLY A 172 6.74 -16.43 -2.47
CA GLY A 172 7.41 -15.50 -3.38
C GLY A 172 8.87 -15.89 -3.56
N HIS A 173 9.69 -14.96 -4.05
CA HIS A 173 11.13 -15.18 -4.28
C HIS A 173 12.01 -14.21 -3.47
N GLY A 174 11.45 -13.57 -2.44
CA GLY A 174 12.17 -12.69 -1.52
C GLY A 174 12.02 -13.17 -0.08
N GLY A 175 11.60 -12.28 0.82
CA GLY A 175 11.33 -12.60 2.23
C GLY A 175 12.22 -11.89 3.24
N GLU A 176 13.22 -11.15 2.79
CA GLU A 176 14.12 -10.33 3.61
C GLU A 176 14.17 -8.88 3.12
N CYS A 177 15.12 -8.10 3.65
CA CYS A 177 15.41 -6.74 3.21
C CYS A 177 15.51 -6.66 1.68
N ILE A 178 14.93 -5.60 1.11
CA ILE A 178 15.09 -5.22 -0.30
C ILE A 178 16.57 -5.25 -0.68
N GLU A 179 16.88 -5.95 -1.78
CA GLU A 179 18.25 -6.20 -2.22
C GLU A 179 18.86 -5.01 -2.99
N ASP A 180 18.07 -4.37 -3.87
CA ASP A 180 18.57 -3.40 -4.85
C ASP A 180 17.62 -2.21 -5.09
N GLY A 181 18.12 -1.22 -5.80
CA GLY A 181 17.38 -0.02 -6.16
C GLY A 181 17.27 1.04 -5.05
N PRO A 182 16.44 2.09 -5.27
CA PRO A 182 16.53 3.31 -4.48
C PRO A 182 16.30 3.13 -2.98
N PHE A 183 15.49 2.16 -2.56
CA PHE A 183 15.09 1.98 -1.16
C PHE A 183 15.75 0.76 -0.46
N ALA A 184 16.73 0.08 -1.06
CA ALA A 184 17.39 -1.08 -0.45
C ALA A 184 18.01 -0.80 0.95
N ASN A 185 18.58 0.39 1.14
CA ASN A 185 19.31 0.77 2.35
C ASN A 185 18.54 1.74 3.27
N ILE A 186 17.22 1.86 3.12
CA ILE A 186 16.44 2.69 4.04
C ILE A 186 16.10 1.92 5.30
N THR A 187 16.08 2.64 6.43
CA THR A 187 15.54 2.15 7.69
C THR A 187 14.19 2.83 7.91
N THR A 188 13.15 2.04 8.11
CA THR A 188 11.82 2.52 8.54
C THR A 188 11.51 1.88 9.90
N GLY A 189 10.60 2.42 10.70
CA GLY A 189 10.42 1.78 12.00
C GLY A 189 9.31 2.24 12.92
N PHE A 190 8.11 1.74 12.67
CA PHE A 190 7.16 1.35 13.70
C PHE A 190 7.10 -0.15 13.79
N ARG A 191 6.82 -0.74 14.97
CA ARG A 191 6.73 -2.20 15.13
C ARG A 191 5.84 -2.85 14.03
N SER A 192 6.30 -3.95 13.44
CA SER A 192 5.45 -4.81 12.61
C SER A 192 4.61 -5.72 13.49
N PHE A 193 3.35 -5.93 13.12
CA PHE A 193 2.42 -6.82 13.81
C PHE A 193 1.62 -7.60 12.79
N THR A 194 1.21 -8.81 13.14
CA THR A 194 0.45 -9.66 12.23
C THR A 194 -1.04 -9.33 12.31
N LEU A 195 -1.78 -9.75 11.29
CA LEU A 195 -3.24 -9.77 11.38
C LEU A 195 -3.73 -10.52 12.62
N SER A 196 -3.16 -11.69 12.88
CA SER A 196 -3.61 -12.54 13.98
C SER A 196 -3.47 -11.83 15.32
N GLU A 197 -2.41 -11.05 15.49
CA GLU A 197 -2.25 -10.16 16.63
C GLU A 197 -3.33 -9.08 16.62
N PHE A 198 -3.51 -8.38 15.49
CA PHE A 198 -4.50 -7.32 15.37
C PHE A 198 -5.95 -7.75 15.64
N LEU A 199 -6.38 -8.92 15.14
CA LEU A 199 -7.74 -9.45 15.40
C LEU A 199 -7.94 -9.94 16.82
N ALA A 200 -6.86 -10.40 17.48
CA ALA A 200 -6.96 -10.93 18.83
C ALA A 200 -7.11 -9.83 19.89
N GLN A 201 -6.45 -8.68 19.70
CA GLN A 201 -6.32 -7.64 20.73
C GLN A 201 -6.56 -6.21 20.23
N GLY A 202 -6.88 -6.02 18.94
CA GLY A 202 -6.91 -4.71 18.31
C GLY A 202 -5.50 -4.19 17.98
N LEU A 203 -5.37 -2.88 17.81
CA LEU A 203 -4.07 -2.26 17.57
C LEU A 203 -3.14 -2.48 18.79
N PRO A 204 -1.97 -3.11 18.64
CA PRO A 204 -1.03 -3.32 19.76
C PRO A 204 -0.66 -2.00 20.43
N SER A 205 -0.51 -2.01 21.76
CA SER A 205 -0.23 -0.80 22.54
C SER A 205 1.12 -0.16 22.19
N ASP A 206 2.04 -0.94 21.64
CA ASP A 206 3.37 -0.54 21.18
C ASP A 206 3.44 -0.41 19.63
N ALA A 207 2.30 -0.38 18.93
CA ALA A 207 2.27 -0.26 17.47
C ALA A 207 2.92 1.04 16.95
N LEU A 208 2.96 2.08 17.77
CA LEU A 208 3.60 3.37 17.46
C LEU A 208 4.99 3.54 18.10
N GLU A 209 5.54 2.50 18.73
CA GLU A 209 6.88 2.52 19.30
C GLU A 209 7.97 2.42 18.22
N TYR A 210 9.14 2.97 18.54
CA TYR A 210 10.29 2.93 17.64
C TYR A 210 10.82 1.51 17.49
N ALA A 211 10.77 0.98 16.26
CA ALA A 211 11.29 -0.35 15.94
C ALA A 211 11.96 -0.34 14.56
N PRO A 212 13.19 0.18 14.47
CA PRO A 212 13.90 0.36 13.20
C PRO A 212 14.21 -1.00 12.56
N ARG A 213 13.93 -1.11 11.27
CA ARG A 213 14.25 -2.26 10.43
C ARG A 213 14.45 -1.83 8.98
N CYS A 214 15.04 -2.72 8.19
CA CYS A 214 14.99 -2.59 6.73
C CYS A 214 13.56 -2.80 6.22
N VAL A 215 13.30 -2.36 4.98
CA VAL A 215 12.07 -2.70 4.28
C VAL A 215 12.19 -4.11 3.72
N VAL A 216 11.28 -4.99 4.11
CA VAL A 216 11.22 -6.38 3.64
C VAL A 216 10.28 -6.48 2.45
N CYS A 217 10.67 -7.21 1.40
CA CYS A 217 9.86 -7.44 0.21
C CYS A 217 9.90 -8.93 -0.18
N ASP A 218 8.75 -9.48 -0.52
CA ASP A 218 8.59 -10.85 -1.03
C ASP A 218 7.59 -10.84 -2.20
N LEU A 219 8.07 -10.40 -3.37
CA LEU A 219 7.23 -10.31 -4.56
C LEU A 219 6.64 -11.68 -4.91
N ASN A 220 5.31 -11.73 -4.99
CA ASN A 220 4.56 -12.94 -5.19
C ASN A 220 3.54 -12.80 -6.33
N SER A 221 3.96 -13.20 -7.54
CA SER A 221 3.09 -13.15 -8.72
C SER A 221 1.95 -14.18 -8.67
N ALA A 222 2.01 -15.19 -7.79
CA ALA A 222 0.89 -16.11 -7.58
C ALA A 222 -0.28 -15.46 -6.82
N ILE A 223 -0.05 -14.33 -6.15
CA ILE A 223 -1.08 -13.52 -5.49
C ILE A 223 -1.65 -12.46 -6.43
N SER A 224 -0.82 -11.88 -7.30
CA SER A 224 -1.24 -10.86 -8.26
C SER A 224 -2.00 -11.48 -9.43
N VAL A 225 -3.28 -11.78 -9.22
CA VAL A 225 -4.15 -12.44 -10.23
C VAL A 225 -5.04 -11.44 -10.99
N GLU A 226 -4.73 -10.16 -10.89
CA GLU A 226 -5.52 -9.09 -11.49
C GLU A 226 -5.50 -9.13 -13.03
N THR A 227 -6.66 -8.98 -13.66
CA THR A 227 -6.79 -8.93 -15.11
C THR A 227 -7.59 -7.69 -15.55
N PRO A 228 -7.47 -7.25 -16.82
CA PRO A 228 -8.30 -6.15 -17.33
C PRO A 228 -9.80 -6.41 -17.18
N GLU A 229 -10.23 -7.68 -17.25
CA GLU A 229 -11.62 -8.10 -17.07
C GLU A 229 -12.06 -7.94 -15.61
N ILE A 230 -11.23 -8.30 -14.63
CA ILE A 230 -11.51 -8.10 -13.21
C ILE A 230 -11.67 -6.61 -12.91
N VAL A 231 -10.74 -5.78 -13.40
CA VAL A 231 -10.81 -4.32 -13.24
C VAL A 231 -12.06 -3.75 -13.93
N SER A 232 -12.37 -4.23 -15.14
CA SER A 232 -13.56 -3.79 -15.90
C SER A 232 -14.86 -4.15 -15.19
N ALA A 233 -14.94 -5.36 -14.62
CA ALA A 233 -16.09 -5.79 -13.82
C ALA A 233 -16.25 -4.92 -12.56
N MET A 234 -15.15 -4.63 -11.85
CA MET A 234 -15.15 -3.76 -10.68
C MET A 234 -15.66 -2.35 -11.01
N ILE A 235 -15.12 -1.69 -12.05
CA ILE A 235 -15.55 -0.32 -12.41
C ILE A 235 -16.96 -0.26 -13.02
N SER A 236 -17.50 -1.40 -13.45
CA SER A 236 -18.87 -1.51 -13.96
C SER A 236 -19.89 -1.74 -12.85
N ALA A 237 -19.47 -1.84 -11.58
CA ALA A 237 -20.36 -1.94 -10.45
C ALA A 237 -21.34 -0.76 -10.40
N SER A 238 -22.63 -1.06 -10.24
CA SER A 238 -23.71 -0.06 -10.29
C SER A 238 -23.91 0.69 -8.98
N THR A 239 -23.35 0.18 -7.88
CA THR A 239 -23.43 0.80 -6.55
C THR A 239 -22.06 0.89 -5.90
N ILE A 240 -21.88 1.85 -4.99
CA ILE A 240 -20.66 1.97 -4.19
C ILE A 240 -20.40 0.73 -3.33
N ARG A 241 -21.48 0.08 -2.85
CA ARG A 241 -21.39 -1.15 -2.07
C ARG A 241 -20.81 -2.28 -2.91
N ASP A 242 -21.32 -2.47 -4.13
CA ASP A 242 -20.83 -3.53 -5.01
C ASP A 242 -19.38 -3.25 -5.43
N PHE A 243 -19.06 -1.99 -5.74
CA PHE A 243 -17.68 -1.58 -6.04
C PHE A 243 -16.72 -1.91 -4.88
N GLN A 244 -17.07 -1.55 -3.64
CA GLN A 244 -16.24 -1.84 -2.46
C GLN A 244 -16.17 -3.35 -2.19
N ASN A 245 -17.28 -4.08 -2.32
CA ASN A 245 -17.27 -5.54 -2.22
C ASN A 245 -16.37 -6.17 -3.28
N PHE A 246 -16.30 -5.62 -4.50
CA PHE A 246 -15.36 -6.07 -5.53
C PHE A 246 -13.90 -5.74 -5.23
N LEU A 247 -13.66 -4.63 -4.54
CA LEU A 247 -12.32 -4.19 -4.16
C LEU A 247 -11.76 -5.00 -2.99
N ASP A 248 -12.62 -5.35 -2.02
CA ASP A 248 -12.26 -6.05 -0.78
C ASP A 248 -12.53 -7.58 -0.84
N ARG A 249 -13.37 -8.04 -1.78
CA ARG A 249 -13.94 -9.41 -1.94
C ARG A 249 -13.79 -10.34 -0.75
N LEU A 250 -14.60 -10.09 0.27
CA LEU A 250 -14.73 -11.01 1.40
C LEU A 250 -15.30 -12.39 0.98
N ASP A 251 -15.88 -12.52 -0.21
CA ASP A 251 -16.38 -13.77 -0.77
C ASP A 251 -15.29 -14.70 -1.34
N THR A 252 -14.05 -14.22 -1.51
CA THR A 252 -12.94 -15.05 -2.01
C THR A 252 -12.09 -15.66 -0.89
N ILE A 253 -12.51 -15.55 0.37
CA ILE A 253 -11.81 -16.17 1.51
C ILE A 253 -11.75 -17.70 1.34
N ASN A 254 -10.61 -18.32 1.69
CA ASN A 254 -10.30 -19.74 1.47
C ASN A 254 -10.10 -20.15 0.01
N THR A 255 -9.95 -19.20 -0.91
CA THR A 255 -9.64 -19.47 -2.32
C THR A 255 -8.24 -19.00 -2.68
N ASN A 256 -7.77 -19.39 -3.87
CA ASN A 256 -6.54 -18.89 -4.46
C ASN A 256 -6.65 -17.49 -5.06
N VAL A 257 -7.76 -16.78 -4.82
CA VAL A 257 -8.01 -15.44 -5.34
C VAL A 257 -8.10 -14.44 -4.19
N LEU A 258 -7.32 -13.36 -4.28
CA LEU A 258 -7.49 -12.15 -3.50
C LEU A 258 -8.04 -11.05 -4.41
N SER A 259 -8.84 -10.13 -3.87
CA SER A 259 -9.28 -8.96 -4.61
C SER A 259 -8.17 -7.93 -4.80
N SER A 260 -8.43 -6.92 -5.62
CA SER A 260 -7.43 -5.97 -6.09
C SER A 260 -6.71 -5.23 -4.96
N TYR A 261 -7.42 -4.89 -3.88
CA TYR A 261 -6.83 -4.21 -2.74
C TYR A 261 -5.92 -5.13 -1.89
N PRO A 262 -6.41 -6.20 -1.22
CA PRO A 262 -5.56 -7.08 -0.44
C PRO A 262 -4.55 -7.85 -1.31
N GLY A 263 -4.90 -8.19 -2.56
CA GLY A 263 -4.00 -8.82 -3.52
C GLY A 263 -2.86 -7.89 -3.93
N GLY A 264 -3.13 -6.60 -4.14
CA GLY A 264 -2.10 -5.59 -4.40
C GLY A 264 -1.10 -5.46 -3.24
N HIS A 265 -1.60 -5.46 -2.00
CA HIS A 265 -0.78 -5.42 -0.79
C HIS A 265 0.04 -6.71 -0.58
N MET A 266 -0.64 -7.86 -0.52
CA MET A 266 -0.04 -9.15 -0.19
C MET A 266 0.91 -9.67 -1.28
N ALA A 267 0.77 -9.20 -2.53
CA ALA A 267 1.70 -9.51 -3.61
C ALA A 267 3.11 -8.91 -3.40
N ILE A 268 3.27 -7.95 -2.49
CA ILE A 268 4.58 -7.34 -2.16
C ILE A 268 5.22 -8.02 -0.94
N GLY A 269 4.46 -8.78 -0.16
CA GLY A 269 4.94 -9.52 1.01
C GLY A 269 4.32 -9.07 2.32
N GLN A 270 4.63 -9.79 3.41
CA GLN A 270 3.92 -9.69 4.69
C GLN A 270 3.98 -8.30 5.34
N SER A 271 5.11 -7.63 5.15
CA SER A 271 5.37 -6.29 5.65
C SER A 271 4.32 -5.30 5.14
N MET A 272 3.71 -5.58 3.98
CA MET A 272 2.76 -4.74 3.28
C MET A 272 1.31 -5.16 3.43
N ASN A 273 0.99 -6.23 4.16
CA ASN A 273 -0.41 -6.65 4.31
C ASN A 273 -1.19 -5.52 4.99
N ASP A 274 -2.15 -4.86 4.35
CA ASP A 274 -3.20 -4.15 5.08
C ASP A 274 -4.33 -5.13 5.36
#